data_AF-A0A6J0M9P6-F1
#
_entry.id   AF-A0A6J0M9P6-F1
#
_cell.length_a   1.000
_cell.length_b   1.000
_cell.length_c   1.000
_cell.angle_alpha   90.00
_cell.angle_beta   90.00
_cell.angle_gamma   90.00
#
_symmetry.space_group_name_H-M   'P 1'
#
loop_
_entity.id
_entity.type
_entity.pdbx_description
1 polymer ?
#
loop_
_entity_poly.entity_id
_entity_poly.type
_entity_poly.pdbx_seq_one_letter_code
_entity_poly.pdbx_strand_id
1 'polypeptide(L)'
;MAILCSSSTVILPPSSSVKTSGCNRRSLFLGFSLNAISKPPVRIATNVNTKRGVQVKCEAEQATTTTTTTTTSLVPANQRWMFDEEEANGPDIWNTTWYPKASDHVNTDKPWYVVDATDKILGRLASTIANHIRGKNLASYTPSVDMGAFVIVVNAEKVAVSGKKRNQKLYRRHSGRPGGMTVETFDQLQQRIPERIIEHAVRGMLPKGRLGRALFNHLKVYKGPDHPHEAQKPLDLPIRDKRIQLQK
;
A
#
# COMPACT_ATOMS: atom_id res chain seq x y z
N MET A 1 38.19 21.30 49.18
CA MET A 1 36.77 21.60 49.43
C MET A 1 35.94 20.46 48.88
N ALA A 2 35.38 19.66 49.78
CA ALA A 2 34.50 18.54 49.47
C ALA A 2 33.06 19.02 49.37
N ILE A 3 32.32 18.60 48.34
CA ILE A 3 30.86 18.73 48.28
C ILE A 3 30.27 17.40 47.78
N LEU A 4 29.84 16.63 48.77
CA LEU A 4 28.69 15.72 48.92
C LEU A 4 27.93 15.20 47.69
N CYS A 5 27.82 13.86 47.70
CA CYS A 5 26.83 13.02 47.02
C CYS A 5 25.38 13.35 47.40
N SER A 6 24.43 13.06 46.51
CA SER A 6 23.06 12.71 46.87
C SER A 6 22.49 11.70 45.89
N SER A 7 22.26 10.50 46.42
CA SER A 7 21.66 9.32 45.81
C SER A 7 20.14 9.50 45.66
N SER A 8 19.55 8.96 44.60
CA SER A 8 18.10 8.75 44.51
C SER A 8 17.82 7.27 44.22
N THR A 9 17.26 6.62 45.22
CA THR A 9 16.97 5.19 45.32
C THR A 9 15.57 4.92 44.75
N VAL A 10 15.45 3.97 43.82
CA VAL A 10 14.16 3.44 43.36
C VAL A 10 13.88 2.14 44.13
N ILE A 11 12.77 2.11 44.86
CA ILE A 11 12.31 0.96 45.64
C ILE A 11 11.27 0.20 44.80
N LEU A 12 11.52 -1.08 44.54
CA LEU A 12 10.59 -2.08 43.99
C LEU A 12 10.12 -3.00 45.13
N PRO A 13 8.84 -3.41 45.19
CA PRO A 13 8.38 -4.45 46.10
C PRO A 13 8.54 -5.88 45.49
N PRO A 14 8.85 -6.92 46.31
CA PRO A 14 8.96 -8.30 45.84
C PRO A 14 7.77 -9.19 46.30
N SER A 15 7.58 -10.32 45.60
CA SER A 15 7.02 -11.63 46.04
C SER A 15 6.27 -12.29 44.86
N SER A 16 6.24 -13.60 44.63
CA SER A 16 6.72 -14.77 45.36
C SER A 16 6.89 -15.94 44.37
N SER A 17 7.76 -16.87 44.76
CA SER A 17 8.13 -18.13 44.10
C SER A 17 7.10 -19.24 44.27
N VAL A 18 6.96 -20.16 43.29
CA VAL A 18 6.78 -21.59 43.57
C VAL A 18 7.52 -22.44 42.52
N LYS A 19 8.16 -23.50 43.03
CA LYS A 19 9.13 -24.39 42.43
C LYS A 19 8.51 -25.59 41.69
N THR A 20 9.28 -26.05 40.70
CA THR A 20 9.54 -27.43 40.23
C THR A 20 8.82 -28.61 40.90
N SER A 21 8.40 -29.59 40.10
CA SER A 21 8.89 -30.98 40.15
C SER A 21 8.37 -31.78 38.96
N GLY A 22 9.18 -32.71 38.46
CA GLY A 22 8.82 -33.63 37.38
C GLY A 22 8.81 -35.09 37.83
N CYS A 23 8.69 -35.95 36.80
CA CYS A 23 9.15 -37.34 36.71
C CYS A 23 8.06 -38.45 36.67
N ASN A 24 7.96 -39.07 35.48
CA ASN A 24 7.80 -40.49 35.13
C ASN A 24 6.87 -41.42 35.95
N ARG A 25 6.04 -42.21 35.23
CA ARG A 25 6.35 -43.63 34.84
C ARG A 25 5.17 -44.33 34.11
N ARG A 26 5.53 -45.02 33.01
CA ARG A 26 5.19 -46.40 32.59
C ARG A 26 3.72 -46.83 32.27
N SER A 27 3.47 -46.94 30.95
CA SER A 27 3.10 -48.13 30.14
C SER A 27 2.09 -49.23 30.58
N LEU A 28 1.21 -49.53 29.61
CA LEU A 28 0.76 -50.83 29.03
C LEU A 28 -0.02 -51.83 29.91
N PHE A 29 -1.24 -52.21 29.49
CA PHE A 29 -1.63 -53.59 29.09
C PHE A 29 -3.10 -53.68 28.57
N LEU A 30 -3.37 -54.79 27.87
CA LEU A 30 -4.49 -55.18 27.00
C LEU A 30 -5.89 -55.34 27.66
N GLY A 31 -6.95 -55.26 26.86
CA GLY A 31 -8.26 -55.86 27.19
C GLY A 31 -9.41 -55.45 26.25
N PHE A 32 -9.86 -56.38 25.40
CA PHE A 32 -11.04 -56.26 24.53
C PHE A 32 -12.36 -56.30 25.32
N SER A 33 -13.38 -55.53 24.91
CA SER A 33 -14.76 -56.05 24.83
C SER A 33 -15.55 -55.32 23.73
N LEU A 34 -16.20 -56.12 22.88
CA LEU A 34 -17.22 -55.69 21.92
C LEU A 34 -18.55 -55.53 22.66
N ASN A 35 -19.25 -54.42 22.47
CA ASN A 35 -20.70 -54.37 22.58
C ASN A 35 -21.24 -53.32 21.61
N ALA A 36 -22.12 -53.78 20.71
CA ALA A 36 -22.86 -52.97 19.77
C ALA A 36 -23.97 -52.21 20.50
N ILE A 37 -23.99 -50.87 20.40
CA ILE A 37 -25.12 -50.04 20.80
C ILE A 37 -25.43 -49.07 19.67
N SER A 38 -26.68 -49.17 19.23
CA SER A 38 -27.40 -48.35 18.26
C SER A 38 -27.10 -46.86 18.33
N LYS A 39 -26.97 -46.24 17.15
CA LYS A 39 -26.92 -44.78 16.96
C LYS A 39 -28.09 -44.07 17.68
N PRO A 40 -27.82 -43.05 18.50
CA PRO A 40 -28.69 -41.88 18.60
C PRO A 40 -28.16 -40.78 17.66
N PRO A 41 -29.04 -39.98 17.02
CA PRO A 41 -28.60 -38.85 16.20
C PRO A 41 -28.06 -37.76 17.14
N VAL A 42 -26.74 -37.62 17.19
CA VAL A 42 -26.13 -36.46 17.85
C VAL A 42 -26.39 -35.25 16.97
N ARG A 43 -27.48 -34.52 17.28
CA ARG A 43 -27.57 -33.10 16.94
C ARG A 43 -26.45 -32.41 17.71
N ILE A 44 -25.34 -32.13 17.03
CA ILE A 44 -24.37 -31.16 17.54
C ILE A 44 -25.05 -29.81 17.42
N ALA A 45 -25.62 -29.36 18.53
CA ALA A 45 -25.97 -27.96 18.70
C ALA A 45 -24.68 -27.16 18.51
N THR A 46 -24.52 -26.53 17.36
CA THR A 46 -23.59 -25.42 17.24
C THR A 46 -24.16 -24.32 18.13
N ASN A 47 -23.66 -24.24 19.36
CA ASN A 47 -23.69 -23.01 20.12
C ASN A 47 -22.80 -22.01 19.36
N VAL A 48 -23.35 -21.46 18.28
CA VAL A 48 -22.84 -20.24 17.68
C VAL A 48 -23.12 -19.20 18.75
N ASN A 49 -22.07 -18.86 19.48
CA ASN A 49 -22.03 -17.71 20.37
C ASN A 49 -22.43 -16.48 19.54
N THR A 50 -23.72 -16.18 19.52
CA THR A 50 -24.33 -14.97 18.96
C THR A 50 -24.03 -13.80 19.89
N LYS A 51 -22.74 -13.55 20.12
CA LYS A 51 -22.20 -12.25 20.48
C LYS A 51 -21.63 -11.56 19.24
N ARG A 52 -22.38 -11.58 18.14
CA ARG A 52 -22.41 -10.41 17.25
C ARG A 52 -23.56 -9.56 17.74
N GLY A 53 -23.28 -8.74 18.76
CA GLY A 53 -24.15 -7.61 19.04
C GLY A 53 -24.32 -6.86 17.72
N VAL A 54 -25.56 -6.74 17.28
CA VAL A 54 -25.91 -5.86 16.17
C VAL A 54 -25.51 -4.47 16.62
N GLN A 55 -24.36 -3.99 16.17
CA GLN A 55 -24.00 -2.59 16.32
C GLN A 55 -24.55 -1.89 15.09
N VAL A 56 -25.86 -1.58 15.13
CA VAL A 56 -26.38 -0.47 14.32
C VAL A 56 -25.68 0.76 14.86
N LYS A 57 -24.60 1.18 14.19
CA LYS A 57 -24.16 2.56 14.34
C LYS A 57 -25.27 3.40 13.73
N CYS A 58 -26.01 4.09 14.58
CA CYS A 58 -26.71 5.28 14.15
C CYS A 58 -25.65 6.22 13.59
N GLU A 59 -25.57 6.33 12.26
CA GLU A 59 -25.13 7.58 11.67
C GLU A 59 -26.19 8.59 12.11
N ALA A 60 -25.88 9.28 13.20
CA ALA A 60 -26.75 10.31 13.74
C ALA A 60 -26.90 11.40 12.67
N GLU A 61 -28.07 11.40 12.04
CA GLU A 61 -28.92 12.57 11.80
C GLU A 61 -28.16 13.90 11.74
N GLN A 62 -27.53 14.14 10.59
CA GLN A 62 -27.39 15.49 10.00
C GLN A 62 -28.11 15.54 8.65
N ALA A 63 -29.18 14.76 8.49
CA ALA A 63 -29.96 14.67 7.27
C ALA A 63 -31.46 14.62 7.54
N THR A 64 -31.96 15.35 8.55
CA THR A 64 -33.41 15.40 8.87
C THR A 64 -33.78 16.66 9.66
N THR A 65 -33.44 17.85 9.18
CA THR A 65 -34.28 19.05 9.42
C THR A 65 -34.02 20.10 8.34
N THR A 66 -34.58 19.90 7.15
CA THR A 66 -35.21 20.93 6.29
C THR A 66 -35.81 20.19 5.09
N THR A 67 -37.12 20.01 5.09
CA THR A 67 -37.85 19.38 3.99
C THR A 67 -38.12 20.42 2.92
N THR A 68 -37.34 20.43 1.82
CA THR A 68 -37.78 20.62 0.42
C THR A 68 -36.56 20.71 -0.51
N THR A 69 -36.60 19.92 -1.59
CA THR A 69 -35.78 19.99 -2.83
C THR A 69 -34.30 19.56 -2.80
N THR A 70 -34.03 18.48 -3.54
CA THR A 70 -32.91 18.28 -4.48
C THR A 70 -31.90 17.18 -4.10
N THR A 71 -32.12 16.02 -4.72
CA THR A 71 -31.11 15.05 -5.16
C THR A 71 -29.72 15.66 -5.23
N THR A 72 -28.83 15.22 -4.33
CA THR A 72 -27.43 15.61 -4.23
C THR A 72 -26.79 15.53 -5.62
N SER A 73 -26.68 16.66 -6.31
CA SER A 73 -26.05 16.75 -7.61
C SER A 73 -24.56 16.53 -7.36
N LEU A 74 -24.10 15.29 -7.59
CA LEU A 74 -22.68 14.99 -7.66
C LEU A 74 -22.13 15.66 -8.93
N VAL A 75 -21.92 16.98 -8.87
CA VAL A 75 -21.24 17.72 -9.93
C VAL A 75 -19.81 17.20 -9.93
N PRO A 76 -19.36 16.58 -11.03
CA PRO A 76 -18.01 16.05 -11.08
C PRO A 76 -17.02 17.23 -10.94
N ALA A 77 -15.93 17.02 -10.19
CA ALA A 77 -15.04 18.08 -9.71
C ALA A 77 -14.47 19.00 -10.82
N ASN A 78 -14.53 18.56 -12.07
CA ASN A 78 -14.13 19.27 -13.29
C ASN A 78 -15.08 20.40 -13.73
N GLN A 79 -16.25 20.60 -13.11
CA GLN A 79 -17.20 21.68 -13.45
C GLN A 79 -17.81 22.36 -12.22
N ARG A 80 -17.12 22.33 -11.07
CA ARG A 80 -17.62 22.97 -9.86
C ARG A 80 -17.55 24.50 -9.97
N TRP A 81 -18.70 25.16 -9.87
CA TRP A 81 -18.78 26.62 -9.77
C TRP A 81 -18.24 27.09 -8.40
N MET A 82 -18.02 28.39 -8.23
CA MET A 82 -17.30 28.96 -7.08
C MET A 82 -17.90 28.57 -5.72
N PHE A 83 -19.23 28.43 -5.63
CA PHE A 83 -19.96 27.87 -4.51
C PHE A 83 -21.35 27.38 -4.96
N ASP A 84 -21.87 26.36 -4.27
CA ASP A 84 -23.28 25.99 -4.33
C ASP A 84 -24.04 26.67 -3.18
N GLU A 85 -25.34 26.93 -3.31
CA GLU A 85 -26.12 27.67 -2.30
C GLU A 85 -26.10 27.01 -0.91
N GLU A 86 -25.91 25.69 -0.88
CA GLU A 86 -25.82 24.90 0.36
C GLU A 86 -24.49 25.12 1.11
N GLU A 87 -23.42 25.49 0.41
CA GLU A 87 -22.10 25.69 1.00
C GLU A 87 -21.86 27.11 1.50
N ALA A 88 -22.72 28.05 1.09
CA ALA A 88 -22.65 29.45 1.49
C ALA A 88 -22.78 29.64 3.01
N ASN A 89 -23.52 28.76 3.69
CA ASN A 89 -23.70 28.77 5.15
C ASN A 89 -22.72 27.82 5.88
N GLY A 90 -21.80 27.20 5.16
CA GLY A 90 -20.83 26.23 5.69
C GLY A 90 -19.58 26.86 6.32
N PRO A 91 -18.60 26.03 6.73
CA PRO A 91 -17.30 26.54 7.16
C PRO A 91 -16.56 27.24 6.01
N ASP A 92 -15.69 28.20 6.35
CA ASP A 92 -14.95 28.99 5.36
C ASP A 92 -13.84 28.17 4.68
N ILE A 93 -14.16 27.63 3.51
CA ILE A 93 -13.24 26.84 2.68
C ILE A 93 -12.45 27.74 1.71
N TRP A 94 -12.89 28.97 1.44
CA TRP A 94 -12.27 29.84 0.44
C TRP A 94 -11.08 30.64 0.98
N ASN A 95 -11.15 31.09 2.23
CA ASN A 95 -10.01 31.79 2.86
C ASN A 95 -9.02 30.83 3.52
N THR A 96 -9.31 29.53 3.55
CA THR A 96 -8.41 28.49 4.05
C THR A 96 -7.87 27.62 2.93
N THR A 97 -6.72 26.98 3.15
CA THR A 97 -6.17 26.06 2.13
C THR A 97 -7.03 24.82 2.04
N TRP A 98 -7.52 24.53 0.83
CA TRP A 98 -8.31 23.33 0.57
C TRP A 98 -7.56 22.05 0.96
N TYR A 99 -8.27 21.12 1.60
CA TYR A 99 -7.76 19.81 1.97
C TYR A 99 -8.75 18.72 1.50
N PRO A 100 -8.26 17.63 0.87
CA PRO A 100 -9.11 16.60 0.31
C PRO A 100 -9.92 15.86 1.38
N LYS A 101 -11.20 15.64 1.09
CA LYS A 101 -12.09 14.83 1.91
C LYS A 101 -11.93 13.35 1.54
N ALA A 102 -12.53 12.46 2.35
CA ALA A 102 -12.47 11.01 2.14
C ALA A 102 -13.07 10.57 0.79
N SER A 103 -14.07 11.32 0.30
CA SER A 103 -14.71 11.11 -1.01
C SER A 103 -13.75 11.30 -2.18
N ASP A 104 -12.75 12.16 -2.05
CA ASP A 104 -12.00 12.67 -3.19
C ASP A 104 -10.89 11.73 -3.66
N HIS A 105 -10.48 10.77 -2.81
CA HIS A 105 -9.33 9.91 -3.03
C HIS A 105 -9.65 8.42 -2.92
N VAL A 106 -10.91 8.06 -3.23
CA VAL A 106 -11.35 6.67 -3.31
C VAL A 106 -10.55 5.96 -4.41
N ASN A 107 -10.02 4.77 -4.09
CA ASN A 107 -9.14 4.04 -5.01
C ASN A 107 -9.83 3.57 -6.30
N THR A 108 -11.16 3.42 -6.27
CA THR A 108 -11.97 2.98 -7.42
C THR A 108 -11.97 3.99 -8.56
N ASP A 109 -11.92 5.28 -8.23
CA ASP A 109 -12.11 6.36 -9.21
C ASP A 109 -10.79 6.85 -9.82
N LYS A 110 -9.66 6.26 -9.39
CA LYS A 110 -8.32 6.66 -9.83
C LYS A 110 -8.09 6.30 -11.29
N PRO A 111 -7.48 7.21 -12.08
CA PRO A 111 -7.15 6.91 -13.45
C PRO A 111 -6.04 5.86 -13.52
N TRP A 112 -6.09 5.05 -14.56
CA TRP A 112 -5.08 4.06 -14.90
C TRP A 112 -4.31 4.54 -16.12
N TYR A 113 -2.98 4.43 -16.05
CA TYR A 113 -2.12 4.73 -17.18
C TYR A 113 -1.34 3.51 -17.62
N VAL A 114 -1.07 3.41 -18.93
CA VAL A 114 -0.17 2.42 -19.51
C VAL A 114 1.05 3.10 -20.11
N VAL A 115 2.20 2.44 -19.99
CA VAL A 115 3.50 2.90 -20.47
C VAL A 115 4.25 1.74 -21.12
N ASP A 116 4.55 1.89 -22.40
CA ASP A 116 5.54 1.03 -23.06
C ASP A 116 6.96 1.48 -22.70
N ALA A 117 7.72 0.59 -22.05
CA ALA A 117 9.11 0.86 -21.65
C ALA A 117 10.13 0.64 -22.78
N THR A 118 9.71 0.19 -23.96
CA THR A 118 10.60 -0.11 -25.10
C THR A 118 11.44 1.11 -25.50
N ASP A 119 12.76 0.95 -25.46
CA ASP A 119 13.77 1.98 -25.80
C ASP A 119 13.63 3.30 -25.01
N LYS A 120 12.91 3.28 -23.87
CA LYS A 120 12.83 4.42 -22.94
C LYS A 120 13.98 4.39 -21.94
N ILE A 121 14.54 5.55 -21.65
CA ILE A 121 15.61 5.68 -20.65
C ILE A 121 15.05 5.50 -19.24
N LEU A 122 15.50 4.45 -18.54
CA LEU A 122 15.00 4.01 -17.23
C LEU A 122 14.77 5.15 -16.22
N GLY A 123 15.77 6.00 -16.00
CA GLY A 123 15.69 7.05 -14.98
C GLY A 123 14.70 8.17 -15.33
N ARG A 124 14.60 8.52 -16.62
CA ARG A 124 13.66 9.55 -17.09
C ARG A 124 12.23 9.04 -17.01
N LEU A 125 12.03 7.80 -17.46
CA LEU A 125 10.76 7.09 -17.35
C LEU A 125 10.29 7.00 -15.89
N ALA A 126 11.16 6.55 -14.98
CA ALA A 126 10.82 6.38 -13.57
C ALA A 126 10.42 7.71 -12.90
N SER A 127 11.03 8.83 -13.30
CA SER A 127 10.68 10.17 -12.78
C SER A 127 9.26 10.57 -13.16
N THR A 128 8.90 10.38 -14.43
CA THR A 128 7.53 10.66 -14.91
C THR A 128 6.54 9.76 -14.19
N ILE A 129 6.78 8.45 -14.13
CA ILE A 129 5.92 7.49 -13.42
C ILE A 129 5.72 7.91 -11.95
N ALA A 130 6.79 8.25 -11.23
CA ALA A 130 6.71 8.66 -9.83
C ALA A 130 5.88 9.94 -9.63
N ASN A 131 5.94 10.89 -10.57
CA ASN A 131 5.14 12.11 -10.50
C ASN A 131 3.63 11.83 -10.64
N HIS A 132 3.26 10.92 -11.54
CA HIS A 132 1.86 10.51 -11.75
C HIS A 132 1.32 9.65 -10.60
N ILE A 133 2.10 8.68 -10.11
CA ILE A 133 1.73 7.88 -8.93
C ILE A 133 1.57 8.78 -7.70
N ARG A 134 2.37 9.87 -7.60
CA ARG A 134 2.26 10.81 -6.49
C ARG A 134 1.10 11.82 -6.65
N GLY A 135 0.57 11.98 -7.85
CA GLY A 135 -0.45 12.99 -8.16
C GLY A 135 0.10 14.42 -8.25
N LYS A 136 1.41 14.62 -8.41
CA LYS A 136 2.02 15.97 -8.51
C LYS A 136 1.57 16.76 -9.74
N ASN A 137 1.00 16.08 -10.72
CA ASN A 137 0.44 16.66 -11.93
C ASN A 137 -0.97 17.25 -11.73
N LEU A 138 -1.63 16.95 -10.60
CA LEU A 138 -2.98 17.41 -10.30
C LEU A 138 -2.94 18.69 -9.46
N ALA A 139 -3.90 19.59 -9.68
CA ALA A 139 -4.08 20.78 -8.87
C ALA A 139 -4.52 20.46 -7.43
N SER A 140 -5.19 19.33 -7.23
CA SER A 140 -5.63 18.80 -5.92
C SER A 140 -4.52 18.09 -5.14
N TYR A 141 -3.25 18.23 -5.55
CA TYR A 141 -2.13 17.57 -4.89
C TYR A 141 -2.01 17.94 -3.40
N THR A 142 -2.04 16.92 -2.54
CA THR A 142 -1.83 17.08 -1.11
C THR A 142 -0.75 16.09 -0.62
N PRO A 143 0.30 16.52 0.09
CA PRO A 143 1.39 15.63 0.49
C PRO A 143 1.00 14.49 1.44
N SER A 144 0.01 14.68 2.31
CA SER A 144 -0.44 13.67 3.28
C SER A 144 -1.35 12.60 2.68
N VAL A 145 -1.97 12.88 1.53
CA VAL A 145 -3.02 12.05 0.91
C VAL A 145 -2.53 11.49 -0.42
N ASP A 146 -3.15 10.39 -0.86
CA ASP A 146 -2.89 9.81 -2.17
C ASP A 146 -3.96 10.19 -3.19
N MET A 147 -3.68 11.26 -3.94
CA MET A 147 -4.47 11.72 -5.08
C MET A 147 -3.93 11.18 -6.42
N GLY A 148 -2.98 10.26 -6.39
CA GLY A 148 -2.27 9.80 -7.59
C GLY A 148 -3.07 8.86 -8.47
N ALA A 149 -2.36 8.31 -9.46
CA ALA A 149 -2.88 7.37 -10.44
C ALA A 149 -2.24 5.98 -10.31
N PHE A 150 -2.88 4.98 -10.91
CA PHE A 150 -2.26 3.69 -11.17
C PHE A 150 -1.44 3.76 -12.46
N VAL A 151 -0.28 3.10 -12.47
CA VAL A 151 0.58 3.06 -13.65
C VAL A 151 0.99 1.63 -13.94
N ILE A 152 0.65 1.19 -15.14
CA ILE A 152 1.03 -0.09 -15.72
C ILE A 152 2.23 0.15 -16.64
N VAL A 153 3.29 -0.62 -16.46
CA VAL A 153 4.47 -0.60 -17.32
C VAL A 153 4.57 -1.95 -18.03
N VAL A 154 4.60 -1.92 -19.36
CA VAL A 154 4.78 -3.09 -20.22
C VAL A 154 6.14 -3.06 -20.90
N ASN A 155 6.57 -4.20 -21.43
CA ASN A 155 7.89 -4.42 -22.03
C ASN A 155 9.06 -4.03 -21.10
N ALA A 156 8.96 -4.37 -19.80
CA ALA A 156 9.99 -4.03 -18.82
C ALA A 156 11.39 -4.55 -19.21
N GLU A 157 11.48 -5.64 -19.96
CA GLU A 157 12.74 -6.20 -20.46
C GLU A 157 13.40 -5.36 -21.57
N LYS A 158 12.67 -4.46 -22.23
CA LYS A 158 13.17 -3.62 -23.33
C LYS A 158 13.57 -2.22 -22.89
N VAL A 159 13.64 -1.98 -21.59
CA VAL A 159 14.04 -0.68 -21.03
C VAL A 159 15.49 -0.37 -21.38
N ALA A 160 15.74 0.87 -21.82
CA ALA A 160 17.05 1.32 -22.24
C ALA A 160 17.82 2.01 -21.12
N VAL A 161 19.14 1.88 -21.16
CA VAL A 161 20.07 2.58 -20.28
C VAL A 161 21.25 3.10 -21.11
N SER A 162 21.66 4.34 -20.87
CA SER A 162 22.75 4.98 -21.62
C SER A 162 24.15 4.53 -21.19
N GLY A 163 25.10 4.56 -22.13
CA GLY A 163 26.52 4.31 -21.89
C GLY A 163 26.84 2.88 -21.45
N LYS A 164 27.93 2.70 -20.69
CA LYS A 164 28.41 1.38 -20.21
C LYS A 164 27.66 0.84 -18.99
N LYS A 165 26.54 1.48 -18.60
CA LYS A 165 25.78 1.15 -17.38
C LYS A 165 25.18 -0.25 -17.40
N ARG A 166 24.93 -0.83 -18.58
CA ARG A 166 24.46 -2.21 -18.71
C ARG A 166 25.35 -3.21 -17.97
N ASN A 167 26.67 -2.99 -18.01
CA ASN A 167 27.66 -3.86 -17.36
C ASN A 167 28.19 -3.28 -16.04
N GLN A 168 28.22 -1.95 -15.92
CA GLN A 168 28.82 -1.27 -14.75
C GLN A 168 27.84 -1.00 -13.60
N LYS A 169 26.54 -0.90 -13.86
CA LYS A 169 25.55 -0.60 -12.82
C LYS A 169 25.34 -1.86 -11.97
N LEU A 170 25.60 -1.74 -10.67
CA LEU A 170 25.47 -2.81 -9.70
C LEU A 170 24.20 -2.65 -8.86
N TYR A 171 23.41 -3.71 -8.78
CA TYR A 171 22.31 -3.87 -7.83
C TYR A 171 22.82 -4.70 -6.65
N ARG A 172 22.65 -4.18 -5.44
CA ARG A 172 23.15 -4.81 -4.22
C ARG A 172 22.01 -5.07 -3.26
N ARG A 173 22.07 -6.22 -2.59
CA ARG A 173 21.20 -6.55 -1.46
C ARG A 173 22.00 -7.32 -0.41
N HIS A 174 21.60 -7.23 0.84
CA HIS A 174 22.28 -7.86 1.96
C HIS A 174 21.30 -8.70 2.76
N SER A 175 21.72 -9.87 3.23
CA SER A 175 20.88 -10.75 4.06
C SER A 175 20.81 -10.34 5.53
N GLY A 176 21.83 -9.61 6.02
CA GLY A 176 22.00 -9.27 7.43
C GLY A 176 23.13 -10.05 8.13
N ARG A 177 23.59 -11.17 7.54
CA ARG A 177 24.73 -11.95 8.04
C ARG A 177 26.07 -11.41 7.50
N PRO A 178 27.20 -11.49 8.24
CA PRO A 178 28.53 -11.18 7.69
C PRO A 178 28.80 -11.98 6.40
N GLY A 179 29.34 -11.30 5.38
CA GLY A 179 29.58 -11.89 4.04
C GLY A 179 28.33 -12.09 3.18
N GLY A 180 27.13 -11.72 3.66
CA GLY A 180 25.85 -11.96 2.98
C GLY A 180 25.47 -10.95 1.90
N MET A 181 26.45 -10.27 1.28
CA MET A 181 26.21 -9.30 0.21
C MET A 181 26.04 -10.02 -1.13
N THR A 182 24.91 -9.81 -1.80
CA THR A 182 24.72 -10.25 -3.18
C THR A 182 24.79 -9.04 -4.10
N VAL A 183 25.58 -9.15 -5.17
CA VAL A 183 25.76 -8.11 -6.19
C VAL A 183 25.38 -8.70 -7.54
N GLU A 184 24.52 -8.00 -8.28
CA GLU A 184 24.09 -8.37 -9.63
C GLU A 184 24.37 -7.17 -10.56
N THR A 185 24.88 -7.41 -11.77
CA THR A 185 24.94 -6.35 -12.79
C THR A 185 23.55 -6.07 -13.36
N PHE A 186 23.38 -4.93 -14.03
CA PHE A 186 22.10 -4.60 -14.67
C PHE A 186 21.68 -5.67 -15.69
N ASP A 187 22.61 -6.15 -16.53
CA ASP A 187 22.31 -7.19 -17.52
C ASP A 187 21.89 -8.53 -16.89
N GLN A 188 22.59 -8.97 -15.83
CA GLN A 188 22.23 -10.18 -15.08
C GLN A 188 20.85 -10.06 -14.45
N LEU A 189 20.53 -8.90 -13.87
CA LEU A 189 19.22 -8.67 -13.26
C LEU A 189 18.11 -8.63 -14.32
N GLN A 190 18.37 -8.03 -15.48
CA GLN A 190 17.41 -7.91 -16.58
C GLN A 190 17.05 -9.27 -17.19
N GLN A 191 18.01 -10.18 -17.29
CA GLN A 191 17.76 -11.55 -17.76
C GLN A 191 16.96 -12.36 -16.74
N ARG A 192 17.23 -12.16 -15.44
CA ARG A 192 16.60 -12.92 -14.35
C ARG A 192 15.20 -12.43 -14.00
N ILE A 193 15.06 -11.16 -13.63
CA ILE A 193 13.81 -10.52 -13.16
C ILE A 193 13.82 -9.04 -13.60
N PRO A 194 13.44 -8.74 -14.87
CA PRO A 194 13.52 -7.39 -15.42
C PRO A 194 12.60 -6.39 -14.70
N GLU A 195 11.48 -6.83 -14.14
CA GLU A 195 10.49 -5.98 -13.46
C GLU A 195 11.12 -5.23 -12.27
N ARG A 196 12.01 -5.92 -11.54
CA ARG A 196 12.70 -5.38 -10.37
C ARG A 196 13.53 -4.14 -10.70
N ILE A 197 14.01 -3.99 -11.93
CA ILE A 197 14.79 -2.83 -12.36
C ILE A 197 13.95 -1.55 -12.27
N ILE A 198 12.74 -1.59 -12.83
CA ILE A 198 11.81 -0.46 -12.87
C ILE A 198 11.24 -0.22 -11.48
N GLU A 199 10.80 -1.29 -10.80
CA GLU A 199 10.31 -1.21 -9.42
C GLU A 199 11.33 -0.55 -8.49
N HIS A 200 12.59 -0.97 -8.55
CA HIS A 200 13.65 -0.41 -7.72
C HIS A 200 13.92 1.06 -8.04
N ALA A 201 13.90 1.45 -9.33
CA ALA A 201 14.08 2.84 -9.74
C ALA A 201 12.93 3.74 -9.25
N VAL A 202 11.67 3.34 -9.48
CA VAL A 202 10.48 4.10 -9.08
C VAL A 202 10.35 4.15 -7.56
N ARG A 203 10.55 3.02 -6.86
CA ARG A 203 10.56 2.97 -5.39
C ARG A 203 11.61 3.91 -4.82
N GLY A 204 12.74 4.09 -5.50
CA GLY A 204 13.78 5.06 -5.16
C GLY A 204 13.25 6.50 -5.10
N MET A 205 12.40 6.88 -6.05
CA MET A 205 11.86 8.24 -6.24
C MET A 205 10.59 8.54 -5.43
N LEU A 206 9.88 7.51 -4.96
CA LEU A 206 8.73 7.68 -4.07
C LEU A 206 9.13 8.04 -2.62
N PRO A 207 8.26 8.75 -1.86
CA PRO A 207 8.52 9.09 -0.47
C PRO A 207 8.74 7.82 0.37
N LYS A 208 9.52 7.92 1.45
CA LYS A 208 9.74 6.79 2.36
C LYS A 208 8.79 6.90 3.54
N GLY A 209 8.12 5.80 3.90
CA GLY A 209 7.17 5.77 5.00
C GLY A 209 5.95 4.91 4.70
N ARG A 210 4.89 5.10 5.47
CA ARG A 210 3.63 4.36 5.30
C ARG A 210 2.99 4.67 3.94
N LEU A 211 2.80 5.95 3.64
CA LEU A 211 2.22 6.41 2.38
C LEU A 211 3.03 5.95 1.17
N GLY A 212 4.36 6.08 1.22
CA GLY A 212 5.23 5.64 0.13
C GLY A 212 5.16 4.15 -0.20
N ARG A 213 5.00 3.31 0.83
CA ARG A 213 4.80 1.86 0.64
C ARG A 213 3.43 1.57 0.03
N ALA A 214 2.39 2.32 0.42
CA ALA A 214 1.07 2.20 -0.20
C ALA A 214 1.09 2.63 -1.67
N LEU A 215 1.70 3.79 -1.97
CA LEU A 215 1.86 4.31 -3.33
C LEU A 215 2.61 3.34 -4.25
N PHE A 216 3.62 2.65 -3.73
CA PHE A 216 4.37 1.66 -4.52
C PHE A 216 3.47 0.54 -5.06
N ASN A 217 2.38 0.20 -4.37
CA ASN A 217 1.44 -0.83 -4.82
C ASN A 217 0.62 -0.40 -6.05
N HIS A 218 0.59 0.91 -6.37
CA HIS A 218 -0.10 1.44 -7.56
C HIS A 218 0.71 1.27 -8.85
N LEU A 219 1.99 0.93 -8.73
CA LEU A 219 2.82 0.52 -9.85
C LEU A 219 2.56 -0.96 -10.17
N LYS A 220 2.24 -1.26 -11.43
CA LYS A 220 2.14 -2.61 -11.99
C LYS A 220 3.17 -2.75 -13.10
N VAL A 221 4.05 -3.74 -13.02
CA VAL A 221 5.13 -3.93 -14.01
C VAL A 221 5.03 -5.32 -14.60
N TYR A 222 5.06 -5.40 -15.93
CA TYR A 222 5.02 -6.63 -16.69
C TYR A 222 6.24 -6.73 -17.60
N LYS A 223 6.82 -7.93 -17.66
CA LYS A 223 7.94 -8.23 -18.57
C LYS A 223 7.55 -8.08 -20.03
N GLY A 224 6.43 -8.69 -20.42
CA GLY A 224 5.94 -8.74 -21.79
C GLY A 224 5.12 -7.51 -22.22
N PRO A 225 4.61 -7.51 -23.46
CA PRO A 225 3.80 -6.41 -23.98
C PRO A 225 2.38 -6.38 -23.39
N ASP A 226 1.88 -7.53 -22.94
CA ASP A 226 0.49 -7.67 -22.50
C ASP A 226 0.31 -7.46 -20.99
N HIS A 227 -0.88 -7.00 -20.60
CA HIS A 227 -1.28 -6.85 -19.20
C HIS A 227 -2.73 -7.35 -18.98
N PRO A 228 -3.06 -7.92 -17.81
CA PRO A 228 -4.41 -8.42 -17.51
C PRO A 228 -5.42 -7.32 -17.11
N HIS A 229 -5.04 -6.05 -17.21
CA HIS A 229 -5.78 -4.90 -16.67
C HIS A 229 -6.65 -4.16 -17.71
N GLU A 230 -7.26 -4.89 -18.64
CA GLU A 230 -8.09 -4.30 -19.69
C GLU A 230 -9.40 -3.71 -19.13
N ALA A 231 -9.96 -4.33 -18.09
CA ALA A 231 -11.21 -3.88 -17.46
C ALA A 231 -11.12 -2.46 -16.87
N GLN A 232 -9.90 -2.01 -16.51
CA GLN A 232 -9.65 -0.69 -15.95
C GLN A 232 -9.57 0.42 -17.01
N LYS A 233 -9.60 0.08 -18.31
CA LYS A 233 -9.52 1.03 -19.44
C LYS A 233 -8.36 2.03 -19.30
N PRO A 234 -7.10 1.56 -19.28
CA PRO A 234 -5.95 2.43 -19.08
C PRO A 234 -5.78 3.42 -20.24
N LEU A 235 -5.31 4.62 -19.90
CA LEU A 235 -4.95 5.68 -20.84
C LEU A 235 -3.44 5.69 -21.09
N ASP A 236 -3.00 6.18 -22.24
CA ASP A 236 -1.57 6.35 -22.47
C ASP A 236 -0.98 7.43 -21.56
N LEU A 237 0.19 7.16 -20.94
CA LEU A 237 0.83 8.12 -20.06
C LEU A 237 1.40 9.31 -20.85
N PRO A 238 1.04 10.56 -20.51
CA PRO A 238 1.57 11.73 -21.20
C PRO A 238 3.02 12.00 -20.77
N ILE A 239 3.97 11.89 -21.71
CA ILE A 239 5.39 12.12 -21.45
C ILE A 239 5.83 13.46 -22.04
N ARG A 240 6.22 14.41 -21.17
CA ARG A 240 6.70 15.74 -21.58
C ARG A 240 8.20 15.80 -21.90
N ASP A 241 9.00 14.85 -21.38
CA ASP A 241 10.46 14.87 -21.55
C ASP A 241 10.87 14.39 -22.95
N LYS A 242 11.47 15.30 -23.73
CA LYS A 242 11.94 15.03 -25.10
C LYS A 242 13.10 14.03 -25.15
N ARG A 243 13.89 13.91 -24.08
CA ARG A 243 15.11 13.06 -24.04
C ARG A 243 14.83 11.64 -23.53
N ILE A 244 13.56 11.25 -23.41
CA ILE A 244 13.20 9.95 -22.86
C ILE A 244 13.46 8.80 -23.81
N GLN A 245 13.30 9.02 -25.12
CA GLN A 245 13.52 8.00 -26.13
C GLN A 245 15.01 7.91 -26.42
N LEU A 246 15.58 6.71 -26.32
CA LEU A 246 16.91 6.46 -26.83
C LEU A 246 16.80 6.22 -28.34
N GLN A 247 17.33 7.15 -29.14
CA GLN A 247 17.55 6.91 -30.56
C GLN A 247 18.84 6.09 -30.69
N LYS A 248 18.77 4.97 -31.41
CA LYS A 248 19.92 4.14 -31.74
C LYS A 248 20.45 4.54 -33.11
#